data_AF-A0AAI9JAN5-F1
#
_entry.id   AF-A0AAI9JAN5-F1
#
_cell.length_a   1.000
_cell.length_b   1.000
_cell.length_c   1.000
_cell.angle_alpha   90.00
_cell.angle_beta   90.00
_cell.angle_gamma   90.00
#
_symmetry.space_group_name_H-M   'P 1'
#
loop_
_entity.id
_entity.type
_entity.pdbx_description
1 polymer ?
#
loop_
_entity_poly.entity_id
_entity_poly.type
_entity_poly.pdbx_seq_one_letter_code
_entity_poly.pdbx_strand_id
1 'polypeptide(L)'
;MNHLMLHKLGVKTFYGQSFLADVCELEEEMLPYTLSYFKELIGTGTISEIRPSNFWYDERMDFSEKALGTKRTRHENQRFELLKGKATFEGEILGGCLESLYQIFDNTRHEDTIELCTHYQLFSSLSEWAGKILLLETSEEKPEPTLYRKMLEVLKATGIFAVLNGVLVGKPMDETYYNEYKQILLDVIDTDIPILYNLNVGHATPRAIVPFGVKAQVDANEQVIRFLNELK
;
A
#
# COMPACT_ATOMS: atom_id res chain seq x y z
N MET A 1 4.76 -9.93 3.38
CA MET A 1 5.17 -10.94 4.38
C MET A 1 6.18 -10.42 5.39
N ASN A 2 7.36 -9.96 4.98
CA ASN A 2 8.44 -9.52 5.91
C ASN A 2 8.01 -8.46 6.93
N HIS A 3 7.19 -7.49 6.51
CA HIS A 3 6.66 -6.45 7.41
C HIS A 3 5.80 -7.03 8.54
N LEU A 4 5.01 -8.08 8.29
CA LEU A 4 4.22 -8.73 9.34
C LEU A 4 5.11 -9.49 10.32
N MET A 5 6.19 -10.11 9.83
CA MET A 5 7.17 -10.80 10.70
C MET A 5 7.82 -9.81 11.66
N LEU A 6 8.25 -8.65 11.15
CA LEU A 6 8.88 -7.59 11.95
C LEU A 6 7.87 -6.91 12.88
N HIS A 7 6.63 -6.70 12.43
CA HIS A 7 5.56 -6.19 13.27
C HIS A 7 5.29 -7.11 14.48
N LYS A 8 5.27 -8.43 14.26
CA LYS A 8 5.12 -9.43 15.34
C LYS A 8 6.23 -9.34 16.41
N LEU A 9 7.43 -8.88 16.01
CA LEU A 9 8.56 -8.63 16.91
C LEU A 9 8.56 -7.22 17.53
N GLY A 10 7.52 -6.42 17.30
CA GLY A 10 7.41 -5.04 17.79
C GLY A 10 8.26 -4.03 17.02
N VAL A 11 8.77 -4.39 15.84
CA VAL A 11 9.62 -3.50 15.02
C VAL A 11 8.75 -2.67 14.09
N LYS A 12 8.87 -1.34 14.20
CA LYS A 12 8.29 -0.37 13.26
C LYS A 12 9.10 -0.40 11.96
N THR A 13 8.43 -0.43 10.81
CA THR A 13 9.07 -0.61 9.50
C THR A 13 8.57 0.43 8.49
N PHE A 14 9.19 0.48 7.30
CA PHE A 14 8.84 1.44 6.25
C PHE A 14 8.49 0.68 4.97
N TYR A 15 7.29 0.91 4.45
CA TYR A 15 6.76 0.24 3.28
C TYR A 15 6.76 1.18 2.06
N GLY A 16 7.11 0.67 0.87
CA GLY A 16 6.82 1.34 -0.40
C GLY A 16 7.98 1.52 -1.37
N GLN A 17 9.24 1.34 -0.97
CA GLN A 17 10.38 1.45 -1.88
C GLN A 17 11.36 0.28 -1.73
N SER A 18 12.07 -0.06 -2.80
CA SER A 18 13.14 -1.04 -2.81
C SER A 18 14.35 -0.56 -3.63
N PHE A 19 15.50 -1.22 -3.46
CA PHE A 19 16.72 -0.84 -4.15
C PHE A 19 16.56 -0.86 -5.67
N LEU A 20 16.15 -2.00 -6.24
CA LEU A 20 16.06 -2.16 -7.70
C LEU A 20 14.91 -1.34 -8.30
N ALA A 21 13.76 -1.27 -7.61
CA ALA A 21 12.57 -0.63 -8.18
C ALA A 21 12.59 0.91 -8.12
N ASP A 22 13.39 1.51 -7.24
CA ASP A 22 13.35 2.95 -6.97
C ASP A 22 14.72 3.62 -6.99
N VAL A 23 15.72 3.04 -6.32
CA VAL A 23 17.07 3.62 -6.25
C VAL A 23 17.81 3.46 -7.59
N CYS A 24 17.57 2.34 -8.27
CA CYS A 24 18.11 2.05 -9.60
C CYS A 24 17.21 2.55 -10.75
N GLU A 25 16.47 3.65 -10.55
CA GLU A 25 15.74 4.27 -11.66
C GLU A 25 16.68 4.54 -12.84
N LEU A 26 16.22 4.26 -14.05
CA LEU A 26 17.02 4.30 -15.28
C LEU A 26 17.05 5.69 -15.92
N GLU A 27 16.25 6.65 -15.42
CA GLU A 27 16.44 8.07 -15.75
C GLU A 27 17.78 8.60 -15.22
N GLU A 28 18.14 9.84 -15.56
CA GLU A 28 19.36 10.49 -15.03
C GLU A 28 19.31 10.63 -13.49
N GLU A 29 18.11 10.72 -12.92
CA GLU A 29 17.87 10.91 -11.49
C GLU A 29 16.70 10.02 -11.04
N MET A 30 16.65 9.69 -9.75
CA MET A 30 15.45 9.09 -9.16
C MET A 30 14.23 10.00 -9.38
N LEU A 31 13.03 9.40 -9.52
CA LEU A 31 11.79 10.16 -9.65
C LEU A 31 11.65 11.15 -8.47
N PRO A 32 11.46 12.47 -8.70
CA PRO A 32 11.59 13.49 -7.65
C PRO A 32 10.71 13.26 -6.42
N TYR A 33 9.49 12.75 -6.62
CA TYR A 33 8.58 12.38 -5.54
C TYR A 33 9.11 11.19 -4.72
N THR A 34 9.54 10.11 -5.39
CA THR A 34 10.18 8.96 -4.72
C THR A 34 11.43 9.39 -3.95
N LEU A 35 12.28 10.20 -4.57
CA LEU A 35 13.52 10.72 -3.97
C LEU A 35 13.27 11.55 -2.72
N SER A 36 12.19 12.35 -2.66
CA SER A 36 11.90 13.17 -1.48
C SER A 36 11.64 12.32 -0.25
N TYR A 37 10.83 11.26 -0.35
CA TYR A 37 10.59 10.35 0.78
C TYR A 37 11.83 9.53 1.12
N PHE A 38 12.61 9.09 0.14
CA PHE A 38 13.86 8.37 0.39
C PHE A 38 14.85 9.26 1.15
N LYS A 39 15.05 10.51 0.71
CA LYS A 39 15.90 11.50 1.38
C LYS A 39 15.42 11.83 2.79
N GLU A 40 14.11 11.99 2.98
CA GLU A 40 13.52 12.23 4.29
C GLU A 40 13.79 11.06 5.26
N LEU A 41 13.59 9.82 4.79
CA LEU A 41 13.83 8.62 5.60
C LEU A 41 15.29 8.52 6.03
N ILE A 42 16.25 8.64 5.11
CA ILE A 42 17.68 8.53 5.47
C ILE A 42 18.18 9.72 6.29
N GLY A 43 17.58 10.90 6.10
CA GLY A 43 17.98 12.13 6.79
C GLY A 43 17.41 12.26 8.19
N THR A 44 16.20 11.74 8.43
CA THR A 44 15.46 11.94 9.69
C THR A 44 15.14 10.64 10.44
N GLY A 45 15.20 9.49 9.76
CA GLY A 45 14.70 8.22 10.29
C GLY A 45 13.18 8.15 10.40
N THR A 46 12.44 9.09 9.79
CA THR A 46 10.99 9.21 9.85
C THR A 46 10.41 9.65 8.51
N ILE A 47 9.09 9.56 8.38
CA ILE A 47 8.31 10.27 7.35
C ILE A 47 7.29 11.12 8.10
N SER A 48 7.17 12.40 7.75
CA SER A 48 6.32 13.37 8.43
C SER A 48 4.89 13.35 7.91
N GLU A 49 4.72 13.41 6.59
CA GLU A 49 3.42 13.31 5.95
C GLU A 49 3.51 12.74 4.53
N ILE A 50 2.42 12.20 4.02
CA ILE A 50 2.26 11.80 2.61
C ILE A 50 1.19 12.66 1.97
N ARG A 51 1.50 13.21 0.79
CA ARG A 51 0.58 13.95 -0.09
C ARG A 51 0.58 13.32 -1.48
N PRO A 52 -0.50 13.46 -2.27
CA PRO A 52 -0.51 12.91 -3.63
C PRO A 52 0.59 13.54 -4.48
N SER A 53 1.24 12.73 -5.30
CA SER A 53 2.08 13.21 -6.39
C SER A 53 1.22 13.96 -7.41
N ASN A 54 1.79 14.95 -8.09
CA ASN A 54 1.13 15.62 -9.23
C ASN A 54 1.06 14.70 -10.46
N PHE A 55 1.97 13.73 -10.56
CA PHE A 55 2.10 12.84 -11.72
C PHE A 55 2.21 11.38 -11.30
N TRP A 56 1.81 10.47 -12.19
CA TRP A 56 2.13 9.06 -12.15
C TRP A 56 2.73 8.61 -13.49
N TYR A 57 3.34 7.43 -13.53
CA TYR A 57 4.06 6.96 -14.71
C TYR A 57 3.73 5.50 -15.04
N ASP A 58 3.76 5.20 -16.33
CA ASP A 58 3.72 3.81 -16.81
C ASP A 58 4.97 3.05 -16.31
N GLU A 59 4.80 1.76 -16.07
CA GLU A 59 5.90 0.84 -15.85
C GLU A 59 6.69 0.64 -17.15
N ARG A 60 8.00 0.48 -17.02
CA ARG A 60 8.86 0.27 -18.20
C ARG A 60 8.61 -1.11 -18.79
N MET A 61 8.60 -1.17 -20.11
CA MET A 61 8.64 -2.44 -20.85
C MET A 61 10.07 -2.89 -21.17
N ASP A 62 11.06 -2.01 -20.99
CA ASP A 62 12.49 -2.28 -21.22
C ASP A 62 13.32 -1.76 -20.03
N PHE A 63 14.05 -2.69 -19.41
CA PHE A 63 15.01 -2.43 -18.33
C PHE A 63 16.46 -2.77 -18.74
N SER A 64 16.72 -2.97 -20.04
CA SER A 64 18.06 -3.21 -20.56
C SER A 64 18.91 -1.93 -20.54
N GLU A 65 20.20 -2.05 -20.85
CA GLU A 65 21.13 -0.91 -20.96
C GLU A 65 20.64 0.18 -21.93
N LYS A 66 19.80 -0.17 -22.90
CA LYS A 66 19.22 0.78 -23.87
C LYS A 66 18.27 1.80 -23.23
N ALA A 67 17.70 1.45 -22.08
CA ALA A 67 16.76 2.30 -21.36
C ALA A 67 17.47 3.30 -20.42
N LEU A 68 18.78 3.20 -20.24
CA LEU A 68 19.56 4.17 -19.45
C LEU A 68 19.42 5.59 -20.02
N GLY A 69 19.11 6.55 -19.15
CA GLY A 69 18.85 7.95 -19.47
C GLY A 69 17.48 8.23 -20.11
N THR A 70 16.65 7.21 -20.37
CA THR A 70 15.33 7.40 -21.01
C THR A 70 14.26 7.71 -19.99
N LYS A 71 13.33 8.62 -20.30
CA LYS A 71 12.23 9.00 -19.40
C LYS A 71 11.08 8.00 -19.42
N ARG A 72 10.41 7.82 -18.28
CA ARG A 72 9.12 7.12 -18.22
C ARG A 72 8.02 7.93 -18.90
N THR A 73 6.99 7.25 -19.38
CA THR A 73 5.75 7.90 -19.84
C THR A 73 5.01 8.47 -18.64
N ARG A 74 4.71 9.77 -18.66
CA ARG A 74 4.15 10.53 -17.54
C ARG A 74 2.70 10.90 -17.79
N HIS A 75 1.87 10.79 -16.76
CA HIS A 75 0.46 11.17 -16.74
C HIS A 75 0.16 12.12 -15.58
N GLU A 76 -0.87 12.95 -15.73
CA GLU A 76 -1.42 13.74 -14.62
C GLU A 76 -2.05 12.78 -13.59
N ASN A 77 -1.79 13.03 -12.31
CA ASN A 77 -2.35 12.21 -11.26
C ASN A 77 -3.65 12.80 -10.72
N GLN A 78 -4.69 11.98 -10.72
CA GLN A 78 -5.84 12.22 -9.86
C GLN A 78 -5.35 12.19 -8.41
N ARG A 79 -5.91 13.05 -7.56
CA ARG A 79 -5.51 13.10 -6.14
C ARG A 79 -6.10 11.90 -5.39
N PHE A 80 -5.96 11.84 -4.07
CA PHE A 80 -6.62 10.79 -3.29
C PHE A 80 -8.13 10.85 -3.47
N GLU A 81 -8.74 9.67 -3.57
CA GLU A 81 -10.18 9.53 -3.79
C GLU A 81 -10.83 8.87 -2.59
N LEU A 82 -11.66 9.63 -1.86
CA LEU A 82 -12.49 9.06 -0.80
C LEU A 82 -13.67 8.31 -1.45
N LEU A 83 -13.62 6.98 -1.44
CA LEU A 83 -14.69 6.17 -2.03
C LEU A 83 -15.94 6.17 -1.16
N LYS A 84 -15.76 6.10 0.16
CA LYS A 84 -16.84 6.16 1.16
C LYS A 84 -16.31 6.42 2.58
N GLY A 85 -17.23 6.64 3.51
CA GLY A 85 -16.96 6.81 4.94
C GLY A 85 -16.53 8.23 5.31
N LYS A 86 -16.00 8.39 6.52
CA LYS A 86 -15.54 9.70 7.03
C LYS A 86 -14.29 10.17 6.27
N ALA A 87 -14.26 11.46 5.93
CA ALA A 87 -13.10 12.08 5.28
C ALA A 87 -11.86 12.16 6.19
N THR A 88 -12.06 12.07 7.51
CA THR A 88 -10.98 12.04 8.49
C THR A 88 -11.06 10.78 9.35
N PHE A 89 -9.91 10.12 9.53
CA PHE A 89 -9.78 8.93 10.36
C PHE A 89 -8.32 8.75 10.81
N GLU A 90 -8.10 7.95 11.84
CA GLU A 90 -6.77 7.77 12.42
C GLU A 90 -6.53 6.34 12.91
N GLY A 91 -5.26 5.96 12.98
CA GLY A 91 -4.82 4.64 13.42
C GLY A 91 -3.38 4.37 13.03
N GLU A 92 -2.77 3.34 13.60
CA GLU A 92 -1.49 2.85 13.07
C GLU A 92 -1.72 2.17 11.72
N ILE A 93 -0.82 2.42 10.75
CA ILE A 93 -0.90 1.75 9.45
C ILE A 93 -0.17 0.40 9.50
N LEU A 94 -0.78 -0.63 8.91
CA LEU A 94 -0.17 -1.92 8.63
C LEU A 94 -0.82 -2.54 7.38
N GLY A 95 -0.10 -3.37 6.61
CA GLY A 95 -0.64 -4.04 5.43
C GLY A 95 0.42 -4.27 4.36
N GLY A 96 0.06 -4.01 3.09
CA GLY A 96 0.94 -4.10 1.93
C GLY A 96 0.24 -4.71 0.71
N CYS A 97 0.99 -5.47 -0.09
CA CYS A 97 0.50 -6.18 -1.27
C CYS A 97 -0.66 -7.13 -0.95
N LEU A 98 -1.79 -6.97 -1.64
CA LEU A 98 -2.98 -7.77 -1.48
C LEU A 98 -2.73 -9.24 -1.83
N GLU A 99 -2.00 -9.51 -2.93
CA GLU A 99 -1.62 -10.86 -3.36
C GLU A 99 -0.74 -11.55 -2.32
N SER A 100 0.16 -10.81 -1.67
CA SER A 100 0.98 -11.33 -0.58
C SER A 100 0.14 -11.66 0.67
N LEU A 101 -0.82 -10.81 1.03
CA LEU A 101 -1.72 -11.08 2.16
C LEU A 101 -2.65 -12.25 1.87
N TYR A 102 -3.10 -12.38 0.62
CA TYR A 102 -3.94 -13.48 0.16
C TYR A 102 -3.25 -14.84 0.33
N GLN A 103 -1.95 -14.93 0.08
CA GLN A 103 -1.16 -16.16 0.28
C GLN A 103 -1.09 -16.63 1.74
N ILE A 104 -1.52 -15.83 2.73
CA ILE A 104 -1.65 -16.32 4.11
C ILE A 104 -2.82 -17.32 4.22
N PHE A 105 -3.82 -17.18 3.36
CA PHE A 105 -5.11 -17.88 3.44
C PHE A 105 -5.39 -18.77 2.21
N ASP A 106 -4.54 -18.73 1.19
CA ASP A 106 -4.66 -19.49 -0.05
C ASP A 106 -3.31 -20.11 -0.42
N ASN A 107 -3.30 -21.41 -0.71
CA ASN A 107 -2.10 -22.19 -1.02
C ASN A 107 -1.97 -22.55 -2.50
N THR A 108 -2.70 -21.88 -3.40
CA THR A 108 -2.66 -22.17 -4.85
C THR A 108 -1.26 -21.94 -5.42
N ARG A 109 -0.52 -20.97 -4.88
CA ARG A 109 0.86 -20.66 -5.33
C ARG A 109 1.92 -21.53 -4.66
N HIS A 110 1.81 -21.72 -3.35
CA HIS A 110 2.75 -22.48 -2.53
C HIS A 110 1.96 -23.35 -1.57
N GLU A 111 2.14 -24.67 -1.64
CA GLU A 111 1.31 -25.65 -0.92
C GLU A 111 1.37 -25.49 0.60
N ASP A 112 2.53 -25.09 1.13
CA ASP A 112 2.86 -25.00 2.56
C ASP A 112 2.57 -23.61 3.19
N THR A 113 2.18 -22.61 2.39
CA THR A 113 2.05 -21.22 2.86
C THR A 113 1.05 -21.06 4.01
N ILE A 114 -0.11 -21.73 3.94
CA ILE A 114 -1.14 -21.65 4.98
C ILE A 114 -0.63 -22.30 6.27
N GLU A 115 0.02 -23.47 6.16
CA GLU A 115 0.58 -24.19 7.31
C GLU A 115 1.63 -23.32 8.00
N LEU A 116 2.60 -22.78 7.25
CA LEU A 116 3.67 -21.95 7.79
C LEU A 116 3.15 -20.65 8.40
N CYS A 117 2.27 -19.93 7.70
CA CYS A 117 1.72 -18.68 8.20
C CYS A 117 0.86 -18.88 9.45
N THR A 118 0.13 -20.00 9.54
CA THR A 118 -0.64 -20.38 10.72
C THR A 118 0.28 -20.77 11.87
N HIS A 119 1.28 -21.61 11.62
CA HIS A 119 2.24 -22.09 12.62
C HIS A 119 2.97 -20.94 13.31
N TYR A 120 3.45 -19.97 12.51
CA TYR A 120 4.15 -18.79 13.03
C TYR A 120 3.22 -17.62 13.35
N GLN A 121 1.90 -17.79 13.21
CA GLN A 121 0.88 -16.78 13.50
C GLN A 121 1.22 -15.43 12.87
N LEU A 122 1.45 -15.45 11.55
CA LEU A 122 1.97 -14.30 10.81
C LEU A 122 0.88 -13.26 10.53
N PHE A 123 -0.38 -13.68 10.45
CA PHE A 123 -1.51 -12.75 10.50
C PHE A 123 -1.90 -12.51 11.96
N SER A 124 -1.73 -11.27 12.40
CA SER A 124 -2.05 -10.81 13.76
C SER A 124 -3.52 -11.07 14.13
N SER A 125 -3.76 -11.18 15.44
CA SER A 125 -5.11 -11.32 16.00
C SER A 125 -5.99 -10.12 15.65
N LEU A 126 -7.32 -10.29 15.60
CA LEU A 126 -8.24 -9.17 15.35
C LEU A 126 -8.14 -8.08 16.43
N SER A 127 -7.78 -8.44 17.67
CA SER A 127 -7.50 -7.47 18.73
C SER A 127 -6.29 -6.58 18.43
N GLU A 128 -5.27 -7.11 17.75
CA GLU A 128 -4.12 -6.30 17.31
C GLU A 128 -4.49 -5.40 16.13
N TRP A 129 -5.37 -5.86 15.24
CA TRP A 129 -5.87 -5.06 14.11
C TRP A 129 -6.88 -3.99 14.53
N ALA A 130 -7.49 -4.10 15.71
CA ALA A 130 -8.49 -3.16 16.18
C ALA A 130 -7.95 -1.71 16.21
N GLY A 131 -8.66 -0.81 15.54
CA GLY A 131 -8.30 0.60 15.42
C GLY A 131 -7.13 0.91 14.48
N LYS A 132 -6.54 -0.08 13.80
CA LYS A 132 -5.53 0.15 12.76
C LYS A 132 -6.15 0.63 11.45
N ILE A 133 -5.30 1.18 10.58
CA ILE A 133 -5.60 1.48 9.19
C ILE A 133 -4.92 0.41 8.33
N LEU A 134 -5.69 -0.28 7.48
CA LEU A 134 -5.15 -1.30 6.59
C LEU A 134 -4.66 -0.64 5.29
N LEU A 135 -3.41 -0.92 4.90
CA LEU A 135 -2.89 -0.60 3.57
C LEU A 135 -3.05 -1.81 2.65
N LEU A 136 -3.66 -1.61 1.47
CA LEU A 136 -3.73 -2.59 0.39
C LEU A 136 -3.17 -1.99 -0.90
N GLU A 137 -2.43 -2.77 -1.65
CA GLU A 137 -1.99 -2.39 -3.01
C GLU A 137 -1.85 -3.64 -3.87
N THR A 138 -1.88 -3.52 -5.19
CA THR A 138 -1.78 -4.65 -6.13
C THR A 138 -0.43 -4.68 -6.82
N SER A 139 0.06 -5.89 -7.07
CA SER A 139 1.35 -6.17 -7.70
C SER A 139 1.36 -5.95 -9.22
N GLU A 140 2.52 -6.22 -9.82
CA GLU A 140 2.70 -6.31 -11.26
C GLU A 140 1.90 -7.43 -11.91
N GLU A 141 1.38 -8.38 -11.13
CA GLU A 141 0.50 -9.45 -11.62
C GLU A 141 -0.84 -8.91 -12.16
N LYS A 142 -1.20 -7.67 -11.82
CA LYS A 142 -2.41 -6.98 -12.30
C LYS A 142 -3.64 -7.89 -12.21
N PRO A 143 -4.00 -8.35 -11.00
CA PRO A 143 -4.96 -9.43 -10.82
C PRO A 143 -6.29 -9.09 -11.50
N GLU A 144 -6.79 -9.98 -12.35
CA GLU A 144 -8.11 -9.80 -12.98
C GLU A 144 -9.18 -9.44 -11.93
N PRO A 145 -10.18 -8.59 -12.25
CA PRO A 145 -11.17 -8.13 -11.28
C PRO A 145 -11.86 -9.25 -10.49
N THR A 146 -12.05 -10.42 -11.08
CA THR A 146 -12.60 -11.61 -10.42
C THR A 146 -11.67 -12.14 -9.32
N LEU A 147 -10.37 -12.20 -9.57
CA LEU A 147 -9.37 -12.59 -8.56
C LEU A 147 -9.23 -11.51 -7.49
N TYR A 148 -9.19 -10.23 -7.88
CA TYR A 148 -9.16 -9.11 -6.93
C TYR A 148 -10.32 -9.18 -5.92
N ARG A 149 -11.54 -9.43 -6.42
CA ARG A 149 -12.73 -9.67 -5.57
C ARG A 149 -12.53 -10.85 -4.64
N LYS A 150 -12.09 -12.00 -5.16
CA LYS A 150 -11.84 -13.21 -4.34
C LYS A 150 -10.85 -12.93 -3.21
N MET A 151 -9.76 -12.20 -3.49
CA MET A 151 -8.76 -11.86 -2.47
C MET A 151 -9.35 -10.98 -1.36
N LEU A 152 -10.16 -9.97 -1.71
CA LEU A 152 -10.85 -9.14 -0.73
C LEU A 152 -11.90 -9.91 0.07
N GLU A 153 -12.63 -10.85 -0.55
CA GLU A 153 -13.60 -11.70 0.14
C GLU A 153 -12.92 -12.64 1.15
N VAL A 154 -11.74 -13.17 0.81
CA VAL A 154 -10.93 -13.97 1.74
C VAL A 154 -10.44 -13.12 2.91
N LEU A 155 -9.95 -11.90 2.67
CA LEU A 155 -9.63 -10.97 3.76
C LEU A 155 -10.86 -10.63 4.60
N LYS A 156 -12.01 -10.40 3.98
CA LYS A 156 -13.27 -10.15 4.68
C LYS A 156 -13.66 -11.30 5.62
N ALA A 157 -13.49 -12.54 5.17
CA ALA A 157 -13.81 -13.72 5.96
C ALA A 157 -13.00 -13.83 7.26
N THR A 158 -11.85 -13.16 7.36
CA THR A 158 -11.07 -13.06 8.61
C THR A 158 -11.75 -12.20 9.68
N GLY A 159 -12.70 -11.34 9.29
CA GLY A 159 -13.33 -10.34 10.16
C GLY A 159 -12.58 -9.01 10.26
N ILE A 160 -11.44 -8.84 9.57
CA ILE A 160 -10.58 -7.65 9.70
C ILE A 160 -11.34 -6.33 9.44
N PHE A 161 -12.22 -6.27 8.44
CA PHE A 161 -12.95 -5.04 8.11
C PHE A 161 -13.95 -4.57 9.18
N ALA A 162 -14.25 -5.40 10.19
CA ALA A 162 -15.12 -5.03 11.30
C ALA A 162 -14.37 -4.29 12.43
N VAL A 163 -13.03 -4.34 12.46
CA VAL A 163 -12.23 -3.80 13.57
C VAL A 163 -11.31 -2.63 13.16
N LEU A 164 -11.15 -2.39 11.86
CA LEU A 164 -10.30 -1.32 11.33
C LEU A 164 -10.95 0.07 11.46
N ASN A 165 -10.12 1.11 11.52
CA ASN A 165 -10.54 2.51 11.45
C ASN A 165 -10.56 3.08 10.03
N GLY A 166 -10.00 2.37 9.05
CA GLY A 166 -10.02 2.75 7.64
C GLY A 166 -9.15 1.86 6.77
N VAL A 167 -9.30 2.01 5.45
CA VAL A 167 -8.51 1.31 4.43
C VAL A 167 -7.90 2.33 3.49
N LEU A 168 -6.60 2.19 3.26
CA LEU A 168 -5.83 2.91 2.25
C LEU A 168 -5.54 1.97 1.09
N VAL A 169 -5.74 2.44 -0.13
CA VAL A 169 -5.51 1.63 -1.32
C VAL A 169 -4.58 2.33 -2.31
N GLY A 170 -3.47 1.66 -2.62
CA GLY A 170 -2.50 2.09 -3.61
C GLY A 170 -3.07 2.14 -5.03
N LYS A 171 -2.58 3.06 -5.85
CA LYS A 171 -2.86 3.09 -7.29
C LYS A 171 -2.35 1.78 -7.92
N PRO A 172 -3.18 1.04 -8.68
CA PRO A 172 -2.73 -0.12 -9.44
C PRO A 172 -1.67 0.26 -10.47
N MET A 173 -0.72 -0.66 -10.73
CA MET A 173 0.30 -0.45 -11.75
C MET A 173 -0.36 -0.16 -13.12
N ASP A 174 0.08 0.91 -13.78
CA ASP A 174 -0.46 1.43 -15.04
C ASP A 174 -1.96 1.77 -15.02
N GLU A 175 -2.53 2.03 -13.84
CA GLU A 175 -3.99 2.19 -13.63
C GLU A 175 -4.81 1.02 -14.21
N THR A 176 -4.21 -0.17 -14.32
CA THR A 176 -4.92 -1.35 -14.83
C THR A 176 -6.06 -1.72 -13.88
N TYR A 177 -7.27 -1.88 -14.42
CA TYR A 177 -8.51 -2.16 -13.67
C TYR A 177 -8.90 -1.11 -12.61
N TYR A 178 -8.44 0.14 -12.76
CA TYR A 178 -8.61 1.20 -11.78
C TYR A 178 -10.06 1.41 -11.32
N ASN A 179 -11.03 1.40 -12.24
CA ASN A 179 -12.43 1.64 -11.91
C ASN A 179 -13.12 0.37 -11.40
N GLU A 180 -12.75 -0.78 -11.94
CA GLU A 180 -13.26 -2.09 -11.55
C GLU A 180 -12.90 -2.41 -10.10
N TYR A 181 -11.65 -2.15 -9.70
CA TYR A 181 -11.20 -2.34 -8.32
C TYR A 181 -11.93 -1.40 -7.35
N LYS A 182 -12.19 -0.14 -7.73
CA LYS A 182 -12.99 0.80 -6.92
C LYS A 182 -14.39 0.26 -6.67
N GLN A 183 -15.05 -0.25 -7.70
CA GLN A 183 -16.38 -0.82 -7.55
C GLN A 183 -16.35 -2.06 -6.65
N ILE A 184 -15.37 -2.95 -6.83
CA ILE A 184 -15.23 -4.16 -6.01
C ILE A 184 -14.97 -3.81 -4.53
N LEU A 185 -14.13 -2.81 -4.24
CA LEU A 185 -13.90 -2.33 -2.87
C LEU A 185 -15.20 -1.89 -2.20
N LEU A 186 -16.03 -1.12 -2.92
CA LEU A 186 -17.33 -0.66 -2.44
C LEU A 186 -18.31 -1.81 -2.21
N ASP A 187 -18.27 -2.85 -3.06
CA ASP A 187 -19.16 -4.01 -2.98
C ASP A 187 -18.76 -4.98 -1.85
N VAL A 188 -17.46 -5.27 -1.71
CA VAL A 188 -16.97 -6.33 -0.81
C VAL A 188 -16.86 -5.83 0.63
N ILE A 189 -16.27 -4.65 0.82
CA ILE A 189 -16.16 -4.02 2.13
C ILE A 189 -17.51 -3.37 2.40
N ASP A 190 -18.41 -4.06 3.08
CA ASP A 190 -19.80 -3.64 3.31
C ASP A 190 -20.02 -2.91 4.63
N THR A 191 -18.95 -2.62 5.38
CA THR A 191 -18.98 -1.78 6.58
C THR A 191 -18.86 -0.29 6.22
N ASP A 192 -19.20 0.60 7.15
CA ASP A 192 -19.06 2.05 6.98
C ASP A 192 -17.62 2.57 7.14
N ILE A 193 -16.62 1.67 7.14
CA ILE A 193 -15.23 2.08 7.31
C ILE A 193 -14.78 2.97 6.14
N PRO A 194 -14.01 4.05 6.40
CA PRO A 194 -13.45 4.88 5.35
C PRO A 194 -12.55 4.12 4.39
N ILE A 195 -12.66 4.41 3.09
CA ILE A 195 -11.75 3.88 2.06
C ILE A 195 -11.18 5.05 1.28
N LEU A 196 -9.87 5.26 1.39
CA LEU A 196 -9.13 6.24 0.60
C LEU A 196 -8.33 5.50 -0.47
N TYR A 197 -8.65 5.78 -1.72
CA TYR A 197 -8.08 5.14 -2.90
C TYR A 197 -7.06 6.05 -3.59
N ASN A 198 -6.29 5.47 -4.51
CA ASN A 198 -5.37 6.17 -5.40
C ASN A 198 -4.17 6.81 -4.69
N LEU A 199 -3.61 6.12 -3.70
CA LEU A 199 -2.36 6.54 -3.09
C LEU A 199 -1.18 6.25 -4.04
N ASN A 200 -0.18 7.13 -4.06
CA ASN A 200 1.11 6.88 -4.72
C ASN A 200 1.99 5.95 -3.86
N VAL A 201 1.47 4.76 -3.54
CA VAL A 201 2.09 3.71 -2.71
C VAL A 201 1.77 2.36 -3.37
N GLY A 202 2.74 1.46 -3.45
CA GLY A 202 2.58 0.15 -4.09
C GLY A 202 3.35 0.06 -5.41
N HIS A 203 2.85 -0.71 -6.37
CA HIS A 203 3.60 -0.99 -7.60
C HIS A 203 3.58 0.16 -8.63
N ALA A 204 2.55 1.02 -8.65
CA ALA A 204 2.57 2.21 -9.51
C ALA A 204 3.65 3.21 -9.09
N THR A 205 4.21 3.94 -10.05
CA THR A 205 5.21 4.99 -9.79
C THR A 205 4.62 6.40 -9.93
N PRO A 206 5.13 7.40 -9.18
CA PRO A 206 6.20 7.33 -8.19
C PRO A 206 5.70 6.82 -6.82
N ARG A 207 6.62 6.52 -5.90
CA ARG A 207 6.31 5.81 -4.64
C ARG A 207 6.66 6.63 -3.41
N ALA A 208 5.67 6.84 -2.54
CA ALA A 208 5.88 7.32 -1.18
C ALA A 208 6.35 6.20 -0.25
N ILE A 209 6.81 6.57 0.94
CA ILE A 209 7.18 5.64 2.00
C ILE A 209 6.18 5.76 3.14
N VAL A 210 5.60 4.64 3.57
CA VAL A 210 4.62 4.55 4.65
C VAL A 210 5.26 3.93 5.90
N PRO A 211 5.40 4.68 7.02
CA PRO A 211 5.74 4.12 8.31
C PRO A 211 4.65 3.18 8.83
N PHE A 212 5.00 1.93 9.13
CA PHE A 212 4.15 0.96 9.80
C PHE A 212 4.38 0.97 11.32
N GLY A 213 3.30 0.84 12.08
CA GLY A 213 3.32 0.92 13.55
C GLY A 213 3.53 2.33 14.10
N VAL A 214 3.22 3.35 13.30
CA VAL A 214 3.16 4.77 13.71
C VAL A 214 1.74 5.25 13.51
N LYS A 215 1.20 5.98 14.50
CA LYS A 215 -0.15 6.54 14.41
C LYS A 215 -0.20 7.57 13.28
N ALA A 216 -1.13 7.38 12.35
CA ALA A 216 -1.38 8.27 11.25
C ALA A 216 -2.75 8.94 11.40
N GLN A 217 -2.84 10.21 10.99
CA GLN A 217 -4.09 10.94 10.80
C GLN A 217 -4.28 11.17 9.30
N VAL A 218 -5.34 10.60 8.76
CA VAL A 218 -5.72 10.74 7.35
C VAL A 218 -6.75 11.85 7.23
N ASP A 219 -6.55 12.75 6.28
CA ASP A 219 -7.50 13.79 5.88
C ASP A 219 -7.64 13.80 4.36
N ALA A 220 -8.77 13.26 3.89
CA ALA A 220 -9.08 13.19 2.47
C ALA A 220 -9.43 14.55 1.86
N ASN A 221 -9.88 15.52 2.66
CA ASN A 221 -10.20 16.86 2.15
C ASN A 221 -8.90 17.65 1.93
N GLU A 222 -7.98 17.58 2.91
CA GLU A 222 -6.67 18.23 2.88
C GLU A 222 -5.61 17.44 2.09
N GLN A 223 -5.99 16.26 1.58
CA GLN A 223 -5.17 15.40 0.72
C GLN A 223 -3.82 15.05 1.37
N VAL A 224 -3.88 14.54 2.59
CA VAL A 224 -2.71 14.34 3.43
C VAL A 224 -2.88 13.21 4.45
N ILE A 225 -1.80 12.49 4.69
CA ILE A 225 -1.66 11.51 5.76
C ILE A 225 -0.51 11.98 6.65
N ARG A 226 -0.78 12.38 7.90
CA ARG A 226 0.24 12.89 8.83
C ARG A 226 0.62 11.82 9.83
N PHE A 227 1.92 11.65 10.06
CA PHE A 227 2.43 10.69 11.04
C PHE A 227 2.76 11.41 12.35
N LEU A 228 2.13 10.94 13.43
CA LEU A 228 2.36 11.44 14.77
C LEU A 228 3.57 10.70 15.35
N ASN A 229 4.76 11.11 14.92
CA ASN A 229 6.01 10.56 15.42
C ASN A 229 6.13 10.93 16.91
N GLU A 230 6.31 9.93 17.77
CA GLU A 230 6.69 10.17 19.16
C GLU A 230 8.07 10.84 19.14
N LEU A 231 8.15 12.09 19.62
CA LEU A 231 9.42 12.76 19.87
C LEU A 231 10.24 11.86 20.79
N LYS A 232 11.41 11.41 20.32
CA LYS A 232 12.42 10.78 21.17
C LYS A 232 12.98 11.77 22.17
#